data_AF-A0A498P0H8-F1
#
_entry.id   AF-A0A498P0H8-F1
#
_cell.length_a   1.000
_cell.length_b   1.000
_cell.length_c   1.000
_cell.angle_alpha   90.00
_cell.angle_beta   90.00
_cell.angle_gamma   90.00
#
_symmetry.space_group_name_H-M   'P 1'
#
loop_
_entity.id
_entity.type
_entity.pdbx_description
1 polymer ?
#
loop_
_entity_poly.entity_id
_entity_poly.type
_entity_poly.pdbx_seq_one_letter_code
_entity_poly.pdbx_strand_id
1 'polypeptide(L)'
;MLDDVRKFKDTKKHFDKVREDLEIAQVKNAQAPRNKPHEVEEATSTLNFTRKCFRHLALDYVLQINVLQAKKKFEILDAMLSFMHAQYSLYQQGYNLLDEIDPYMKKLAAEVSSVVFHIRY
;
A
#
# COMPACT_ATOMS: atom_id res chain seq x y z
N MET A 1 4.11 4.10 -3.74
CA MET A 1 3.75 2.94 -2.90
C MET A 1 4.00 1.59 -3.55
N LEU A 2 3.70 1.38 -4.83
CA LEU A 2 4.03 0.12 -5.50
C LEU A 2 5.53 -0.21 -5.39
N ASP A 3 6.37 0.81 -5.57
CA ASP A 3 7.82 0.70 -5.36
C ASP A 3 8.20 0.42 -3.89
N ASP A 4 7.49 1.00 -2.94
CA ASP A 4 7.71 0.75 -1.51
C ASP A 4 7.34 -0.69 -1.14
N VAL A 5 6.22 -1.20 -1.67
CA VAL A 5 5.77 -2.58 -1.50
C VAL A 5 6.75 -3.55 -2.15
N ARG A 6 7.28 -3.21 -3.35
CA ARG A 6 8.29 -4.01 -4.03
C ARG A 6 9.58 -4.07 -3.21
N LYS A 7 10.11 -2.92 -2.77
CA LYS A 7 11.29 -2.83 -1.89
C LYS A 7 11.11 -3.64 -0.61
N PHE A 8 9.97 -3.52 0.05
CA PHE A 8 9.65 -4.32 1.24
C PHE A 8 9.70 -5.83 0.96
N LYS A 9 9.09 -6.28 -0.14
CA LYS A 9 9.11 -7.71 -0.51
C LYS A 9 10.52 -8.21 -0.78
N ASP A 10 11.33 -7.41 -1.47
CA ASP A 10 12.72 -7.74 -1.77
C ASP A 10 13.56 -7.80 -0.47
N THR A 11 13.45 -6.81 0.40
CA THR A 11 14.11 -6.81 1.72
C THR A 11 13.67 -8.00 2.58
N LYS A 12 12.37 -8.31 2.61
CA LYS A 12 11.84 -9.47 3.34
C LYS A 12 12.47 -10.77 2.84
N LYS A 13 12.54 -10.96 1.51
CA LYS A 13 13.15 -12.14 0.90
C LYS A 13 14.62 -12.30 1.31
N HIS A 14 15.38 -11.20 1.31
CA HIS A 14 16.78 -11.22 1.76
C HIS A 14 16.91 -11.52 3.25
N PHE A 15 16.06 -10.91 4.08
CA PHE A 15 16.00 -11.19 5.51
C PHE A 15 15.71 -12.68 5.80
N ASP A 16 14.69 -13.24 5.17
CA ASP A 16 14.30 -14.65 5.36
C ASP A 16 15.42 -15.60 4.93
N LYS A 17 16.09 -15.31 3.80
CA LYS A 17 17.23 -16.09 3.34
C LYS A 17 18.40 -16.06 4.33
N VAL A 18 18.83 -14.87 4.76
CA VAL A 18 19.99 -14.74 5.66
C VAL A 18 19.68 -15.26 7.06
N ARG A 19 18.41 -15.24 7.47
CA ARG A 19 17.95 -15.93 8.67
C ARG A 19 18.20 -17.44 8.59
N GLU A 20 17.81 -18.07 7.49
CA GLU A 20 18.05 -19.51 7.27
C GLU A 20 19.56 -19.81 7.21
N ASP A 21 20.34 -18.99 6.51
CA ASP A 21 21.81 -19.12 6.47
C ASP A 21 22.43 -19.03 7.89
N LEU A 22 21.88 -18.18 8.76
CA LEU A 22 22.33 -18.05 10.16
C LEU A 22 22.01 -19.32 10.96
N GLU A 23 20.82 -19.88 10.81
CA GLU A 23 20.42 -21.14 11.47
C GLU A 23 21.38 -22.27 11.04
N ILE A 24 21.71 -22.37 9.75
CA ILE A 24 22.69 -23.33 9.23
C ILE A 24 24.09 -23.09 9.81
N ALA A 25 24.56 -21.84 9.84
CA ALA A 25 25.88 -21.50 10.37
C ALA A 25 25.99 -21.79 11.87
N GLN A 26 24.91 -21.62 12.65
CA GLN A 26 24.85 -21.98 14.06
C GLN A 26 25.01 -23.48 14.26
N VAL A 27 24.28 -24.30 13.49
CA VAL A 27 24.36 -25.76 13.56
C VAL A 27 25.77 -26.24 13.18
N LYS A 28 26.33 -25.73 12.08
CA LYS A 28 27.69 -26.07 11.63
C LYS A 28 28.74 -25.72 12.68
N ASN A 29 28.64 -24.55 13.31
CA ASN A 29 29.55 -24.14 14.37
C ASN A 29 29.44 -25.04 15.61
N ALA A 30 28.21 -25.38 16.02
CA ALA A 30 27.98 -26.25 17.17
C ALA A 30 28.51 -27.69 16.97
N GLN A 31 28.49 -28.17 15.72
CA GLN A 31 28.95 -29.51 15.33
C GLN A 31 30.43 -29.56 14.94
N ALA A 32 31.16 -28.42 14.97
CA ALA A 32 32.54 -28.37 14.53
C ALA A 32 33.46 -29.29 15.37
N PRO A 33 34.30 -30.13 14.73
CA PRO A 33 35.14 -31.08 15.43
C PRO A 33 36.26 -30.36 16.22
N ARG A 34 36.15 -30.39 17.55
CA ARG A 34 37.05 -29.65 18.47
C ARG A 34 38.53 -30.05 18.38
N ASN A 35 38.82 -31.23 17.84
CA ASN A 35 40.18 -31.72 17.59
C ASN A 35 40.83 -31.12 16.34
N LYS A 36 40.10 -30.32 15.55
CA LYS A 36 40.60 -29.62 14.36
C LYS A 36 40.43 -28.11 14.52
N PRO A 37 41.41 -27.42 15.13
CA PRO A 37 41.29 -26.00 15.47
C PRO A 37 40.97 -25.10 14.27
N HIS A 38 41.54 -25.37 13.09
CA HIS A 38 41.26 -24.62 11.87
C HIS A 38 39.80 -24.70 11.42
N GLU A 39 39.20 -25.90 11.45
CA GLU A 39 37.79 -26.08 11.08
C GLU A 39 36.85 -25.36 12.08
N VAL A 40 37.21 -25.36 13.36
CA VAL A 40 36.48 -24.61 14.40
C VAL A 40 36.56 -23.10 14.16
N GLU A 41 37.74 -22.59 13.81
CA GLU A 41 37.97 -21.18 13.53
C GLU A 41 37.19 -20.72 12.29
N GLU A 42 37.20 -21.52 11.21
CA GLU A 42 36.44 -21.24 9.99
C GLU A 42 34.92 -21.21 10.25
N ALA A 43 34.41 -22.21 10.98
CA ALA A 43 32.99 -22.26 11.33
C ALA A 43 32.57 -21.08 12.22
N THR A 44 33.46 -20.65 13.14
CA THR A 44 33.23 -19.49 14.02
C THR A 44 33.25 -18.18 13.25
N SER A 45 34.20 -18.03 12.32
CA SER A 45 34.30 -16.86 11.44
C SER A 45 33.07 -16.72 10.55
N THR A 46 32.62 -17.83 9.95
CA THR A 46 31.40 -17.89 9.14
C THR A 46 30.17 -17.49 9.96
N LEU A 47 29.99 -18.07 11.16
CA LEU A 47 28.88 -17.71 12.05
C LEU A 47 28.88 -16.23 12.42
N ASN A 48 30.05 -15.67 12.75
CA ASN A 48 30.18 -14.26 13.10
C ASN A 48 29.83 -13.34 11.93
N PHE A 49 30.26 -13.69 10.72
CA PHE A 49 29.92 -12.95 9.51
C PHE A 49 28.41 -12.99 9.23
N THR A 50 27.81 -14.18 9.18
CA THR A 50 26.37 -14.34 8.91
C THR A 50 25.52 -13.65 9.97
N ARG A 51 25.92 -13.70 11.24
CA ARG A 51 25.24 -12.98 12.34
C ARG A 51 25.26 -11.47 12.15
N LYS A 52 26.38 -10.89 11.70
CA LYS A 52 26.46 -9.45 11.39
C LYS A 52 25.52 -9.10 10.24
N CYS A 53 25.57 -9.86 9.15
CA CYS A 53 24.70 -9.67 7.98
C CYS A 53 23.21 -9.73 8.37
N PHE A 54 22.82 -10.74 9.16
CA PHE A 54 21.45 -10.88 9.65
C PHE A 54 20.98 -9.65 10.43
N ARG A 55 21.81 -9.11 11.33
CA ARG A 55 21.46 -7.93 12.13
C ARG A 55 21.23 -6.69 11.25
N HIS A 56 22.07 -6.48 10.24
CA HIS A 56 21.88 -5.37 9.30
C HIS A 56 20.56 -5.53 8.52
N LEU A 57 20.31 -6.71 7.94
CA LEU A 57 19.07 -6.96 7.21
C LEU A 57 17.82 -6.94 8.10
N ALA A 58 17.93 -7.31 9.37
CA ALA A 58 16.82 -7.20 10.33
C ALA A 58 16.42 -5.73 10.55
N LEU A 59 17.40 -4.84 10.69
CA LEU A 59 17.15 -3.41 10.82
C LEU A 59 16.55 -2.83 9.54
N ASP A 60 17.07 -3.20 8.37
CA ASP A 60 16.52 -2.79 7.09
C ASP A 60 15.07 -3.27 6.92
N TYR A 61 14.77 -4.52 7.31
CA TYR A 61 13.43 -5.07 7.25
C TYR A 61 12.45 -4.31 8.16
N VAL A 62 12.83 -4.02 9.41
CA VAL A 62 12.03 -3.20 10.34
C VAL A 62 11.82 -1.79 9.80
N LEU A 63 12.85 -1.19 9.20
CA LEU A 63 12.74 0.12 8.57
C LEU A 63 11.72 0.12 7.43
N GLN A 64 11.75 -0.89 6.54
CA GLN A 64 10.77 -1.00 5.45
C GLN A 64 9.34 -1.18 5.98
N ILE A 65 9.14 -1.94 7.07
CA ILE A 65 7.84 -2.06 7.73
C ILE A 65 7.36 -0.69 8.20
N ASN A 66 8.22 0.05 8.90
CA ASN A 66 7.87 1.37 9.44
C ASN A 66 7.50 2.36 8.32
N VAL A 67 8.26 2.37 7.23
CA VAL A 67 7.98 3.22 6.05
C VAL A 67 6.61 2.87 5.45
N LEU A 68 6.31 1.59 5.24
CA LEU A 68 5.01 1.18 4.70
C LEU A 68 3.84 1.55 5.62
N GLN A 69 3.99 1.33 6.93
CA GLN A 69 2.94 1.67 7.89
C GLN A 69 2.69 3.17 7.98
N ALA A 70 3.74 3.98 7.94
CA ALA A 70 3.62 5.44 7.92
C ALA A 70 2.87 5.92 6.67
N LYS A 71 3.20 5.36 5.50
CA LYS A 71 2.59 5.76 4.21
C LYS A 71 1.15 5.30 4.05
N LYS A 72 0.79 4.09 4.53
CA LYS A 72 -0.55 3.51 4.35
C LYS A 72 -1.68 4.40 4.88
N LYS A 73 -1.45 5.10 6.00
CA LYS A 73 -2.47 5.99 6.58
C LYS A 73 -2.81 7.16 5.66
N PHE A 74 -1.83 7.70 4.95
CA PHE A 74 -2.04 8.83 4.04
C PHE A 74 -2.77 8.43 2.77
N GLU A 75 -2.56 7.22 2.25
CA GLU A 75 -3.24 6.79 1.02
C GLU A 75 -4.74 6.66 1.16
N ILE A 76 -5.22 6.15 2.29
CA ILE A 76 -6.67 6.02 2.52
C ILE A 76 -7.30 7.41 2.54
N LEU A 77 -6.64 8.36 3.22
CA LEU A 77 -7.11 9.75 3.28
C LEU A 77 -7.06 10.42 1.91
N ASP A 78 -6.01 10.20 1.13
CA ASP A 78 -5.86 10.76 -0.21
C ASP A 78 -6.89 10.20 -1.20
N ALA A 79 -7.19 8.90 -1.12
CA ALA A 79 -8.25 8.26 -1.89
C ALA A 79 -9.64 8.79 -1.49
N MET A 80 -9.90 8.98 -0.19
CA MET A 80 -11.13 9.59 0.30
C MET A 80 -11.27 11.05 -0.16
N LEU A 81 -10.19 11.83 -0.11
CA LEU A 81 -10.19 13.21 -0.57
C LEU A 81 -10.45 13.30 -2.08
N SER A 82 -9.76 12.47 -2.87
CA SER A 82 -9.99 12.36 -4.31
C SER A 82 -11.43 11.98 -4.64
N PHE A 83 -12.01 11.03 -3.88
CA PHE A 83 -13.41 10.65 -4.02
C PHE A 83 -14.36 11.82 -3.69
N MET A 84 -14.11 12.54 -2.60
CA MET A 84 -14.92 13.72 -2.23
C MET A 84 -14.87 14.81 -3.30
N HIS A 85 -13.70 15.08 -3.89
CA HIS A 85 -13.58 16.03 -5.00
C HIS A 85 -14.32 15.57 -6.26
N ALA A 86 -14.27 14.28 -6.59
CA ALA A 86 -15.01 13.71 -7.71
C ALA A 86 -16.53 13.84 -7.49
N GLN A 87 -17.01 13.50 -6.29
CA GLN A 87 -18.42 13.67 -5.91
C GLN A 87 -18.85 15.13 -5.98
N TYR A 88 -18.07 16.05 -5.40
CA TYR A 88 -18.35 17.48 -5.46
C TYR A 88 -18.48 17.96 -6.91
N SER A 89 -17.54 17.57 -7.77
CA SER A 89 -17.55 17.96 -9.18
C SER A 89 -18.76 17.39 -9.92
N LEU A 90 -19.12 16.12 -9.65
CA LEU A 90 -20.30 15.47 -10.21
C LEU A 90 -21.58 16.20 -9.80
N TYR A 91 -21.76 16.50 -8.52
CA TYR A 91 -22.94 17.20 -8.02
C TYR A 91 -23.03 18.64 -8.54
N GLN A 92 -21.90 19.35 -8.62
CA GLN A 92 -21.87 20.70 -9.17
C GLN A 92 -22.26 20.72 -10.65
N GLN A 93 -21.72 19.79 -11.44
CA GLN A 93 -22.09 19.65 -12.85
C GLN A 93 -23.56 19.27 -13.02
N GLY A 94 -24.05 18.32 -12.21
CA GLY A 94 -25.45 17.93 -12.20
C GLY A 94 -26.39 19.06 -11.81
N TYR A 95 -26.04 19.87 -10.81
CA TYR A 95 -26.81 21.05 -10.42
C TYR A 95 -26.88 22.07 -11.56
N ASN A 96 -25.72 22.44 -12.14
CA ASN A 96 -25.67 23.40 -13.24
C ASN A 96 -26.53 22.93 -14.42
N LEU A 97 -26.49 21.63 -14.75
CA LEU A 97 -27.31 21.07 -15.82
C LEU A 97 -28.81 21.14 -15.50
N LEU A 98 -29.22 20.85 -14.27
CA LEU A 98 -30.61 20.97 -13.86
C LEU A 98 -31.10 22.41 -13.89
N ASP A 99 -30.26 23.35 -13.47
CA ASP A 99 -30.53 24.79 -13.50
C ASP A 99 -30.70 25.28 -14.95
N GLU A 100 -29.88 24.80 -15.88
CA GLU A 100 -30.00 25.08 -17.31
C GLU A 100 -31.30 24.52 -17.93
N ILE A 101 -31.79 23.37 -17.44
CA ILE A 101 -32.99 22.68 -17.97
C ILE A 101 -34.29 23.20 -17.31
N ASP A 102 -34.23 23.79 -16.12
CA ASP A 102 -35.40 24.28 -15.37
C ASP A 102 -36.34 25.21 -16.19
N PRO A 103 -35.86 26.18 -16.98
CA PRO A 103 -36.72 27.03 -17.80
C PRO A 103 -37.55 26.23 -18.83
N TYR A 104 -36.93 25.22 -19.43
CA TYR A 104 -37.60 24.35 -20.40
C TYR A 104 -38.68 23.50 -19.73
N MET A 105 -38.39 22.92 -18.57
CA MET A 105 -39.37 22.14 -17.80
C MET A 105 -40.58 23.00 -17.40
N LYS A 106 -40.36 24.23 -16.96
CA LYS A 106 -41.44 25.17 -16.61
C LYS A 106 -42.31 25.52 -17.82
N LYS A 107 -41.69 25.77 -18.99
CA LYS A 107 -42.43 26.04 -20.23
C LYS A 107 -43.29 24.85 -20.63
N LEU A 108 -42.71 23.64 -20.64
CA LEU A 108 -43.44 22.42 -20.97
C LEU A 108 -44.62 22.18 -20.01
N ALA A 109 -44.44 22.39 -18.71
CA ALA A 109 -45.51 22.26 -17.72
C ALA A 109 -46.66 23.25 -17.96
N ALA A 110 -46.35 24.50 -18.35
CA ALA A 110 -47.35 25.49 -18.71
C ALA A 110 -48.13 25.11 -19.97
N GLU A 111 -47.45 24.62 -21.01
CA GLU A 111 -48.08 24.13 -22.25
C GLU A 111 -49.02 22.95 -21.98
N VAL A 112 -48.57 21.97 -21.19
CA VAL A 112 -49.41 20.83 -20.77
C VAL A 112 -50.66 21.32 -20.00
N SER A 113 -50.49 22.27 -19.07
CA SER A 113 -51.61 22.82 -18.31
C SER A 113 -52.64 23.52 -19.20
N SER A 114 -52.17 24.28 -20.20
CA SER A 114 -53.03 24.95 -21.19
C SER A 114 -53.84 23.94 -22.02
N VAL A 115 -53.18 22.88 -22.53
CA VAL A 115 -53.85 21.81 -23.29
C VAL A 115 -54.91 21.11 -22.44
N VAL A 116 -54.58 20.78 -21.18
CA VAL A 116 -55.54 20.15 -20.26
C VAL A 116 -56.74 21.06 -19.99
N PHE A 117 -56.53 22.36 -19.83
CA PHE A 117 -57.62 23.33 -19.67
C PHE A 117 -58.52 23.35 -20.91
N HIS A 118 -57.94 23.42 -22.10
CA HIS A 118 -58.67 23.42 -23.38
C HIS A 118 -59.46 22.14 -23.65
N ILE A 119 -59.06 21.00 -23.08
CA ILE A 119 -59.80 19.73 -23.21
C ILE A 119 -60.94 19.65 -22.19
N ARG A 120 -60.83 20.35 -21.05
CA ARG A 120 -61.79 20.26 -19.94
C ARG A 120 -62.90 21.31 -19.96
N TYR A 121 -62.73 22.40 -20.69
CA TYR A 121 -63.65 23.54 -20.79
C TYR A 121 -63.79 23.99 -22.23
#